data_AF-A0A4Q1ERI3-F1
#
_entry.id   AF-A0A4Q1ERI3-F1
#
_cell.length_a   1.000
_cell.length_b   1.000
_cell.length_c   1.000
_cell.angle_alpha   90.00
_cell.angle_beta   90.00
_cell.angle_gamma   90.00
#
_symmetry.space_group_name_H-M   'P 1'
#
loop_
_entity.id
_entity.type
_entity.pdbx_description
1 polymer ?
#
loop_
_entity_poly.entity_id
_entity_poly.type
_entity_poly.pdbx_seq_one_letter_code
_entity_poly.pdbx_strand_id
1 'polypeptide(L)' 'MGYKARYDIHWIDDCHYQLKNRKVIKSKSPEESASGYVLVAEILKVVNEKIFLRLSSNFSDEIMECEMIKIK' A
#
# COMPACT_ATOMS: atom_id res chain seq x y z
N MET A 1 17.78 4.30 7.25
CA MET A 1 16.71 3.33 6.93
C MET A 1 15.38 4.06 6.99
N GLY A 2 14.42 3.76 6.13
CA GLY A 2 13.12 4.43 6.14
C GLY A 2 12.77 4.99 4.77
N TYR A 3 12.24 4.12 3.92
CA TYR A 3 11.43 4.54 2.78
C TYR A 3 10.21 5.28 3.34
N LYS A 4 9.98 6.50 2.89
CA LYS A 4 8.79 7.27 3.23
C LYS A 4 8.13 7.68 1.92
N ALA A 5 6.87 7.36 1.73
CA ALA A 5 6.10 7.81 0.59
C ALA A 5 4.71 8.25 1.06
N ARG A 6 4.12 9.17 0.31
CA ARG A 6 2.73 9.58 0.47
C ARG A 6 1.93 8.97 -0.66
N TYR A 7 0.89 8.24 -0.29
CA TYR A 7 -0.03 7.62 -1.21
C TYR A 7 -1.36 8.35 -1.17
N ASP A 8 -2.00 8.49 -2.32
CA ASP A 8 -3.42 8.81 -2.39
C ASP A 8 -4.19 7.49 -2.36
N ILE A 9 -5.24 7.44 -1.54
CA ILE A 9 -6.15 6.29 -1.45
C ILE A 9 -7.22 6.46 -2.50
N HIS A 10 -7.42 5.42 -3.32
CA HIS A 10 -8.51 5.35 -4.28
C HIS A 10 -9.33 4.10 -4.03
N TRP A 11 -10.53 4.27 -3.49
CA TRP A 11 -11.48 3.19 -3.27
C TRP A 11 -12.05 2.72 -4.61
N ILE A 12 -12.04 1.41 -4.83
CA ILE A 12 -12.69 0.77 -5.98
C ILE A 12 -14.08 0.31 -5.55
N ASP A 13 -14.17 -0.34 -4.39
CA ASP A 13 -15.40 -0.76 -3.74
C ASP A 13 -15.17 -0.87 -2.22
N ASP A 14 -16.14 -1.44 -1.49
CA ASP A 14 -16.13 -1.54 -0.03
C ASP A 14 -14.94 -2.36 0.53
N CYS A 15 -14.35 -3.26 -0.26
CA CYS A 15 -13.28 -4.16 0.16
C CYS A 15 -11.96 -3.92 -0.57
N HIS A 16 -11.98 -3.22 -1.71
CA HIS A 16 -10.81 -3.02 -2.55
C HIS A 16 -10.43 -1.55 -2.65
N TYR A 17 -9.15 -1.25 -2.41
CA TYR A 17 -8.60 0.07 -2.63
C TYR A 17 -7.19 0.02 -3.21
N GLN A 18 -6.84 1.09 -3.92
CA GLN A 18 -5.51 1.29 -4.47
C GLN A 18 -4.78 2.39 -3.72
N LEU A 19 -3.50 2.15 -3.46
CA LEU A 19 -2.55 3.13 -2.96
C LEU A 19 -1.69 3.58 -4.13
N LYS A 20 -2.02 4.74 -4.69
CA LYS A 20 -1.25 5.34 -5.78
C LYS A 20 -0.17 6.23 -5.18
N ASN A 21 1.09 5.98 -5.51
CA ASN A 21 2.18 6.78 -4.98
C ASN A 21 2.09 8.21 -5.53
N ARG A 22 1.83 9.17 -4.65
CA ARG A 22 1.76 10.59 -5.00
C ARG A 22 3.14 11.22 -4.96
N LYS A 23 3.94 10.87 -3.95
CA LYS A 23 5.27 11.45 -3.74
C LYS A 23 6.12 10.56 -2.85
N VAL A 24 7.30 10.20 -3.32
CA VAL A 24 8.35 9.62 -2.49
C VAL A 24 8.98 10.74 -1.64
N ILE A 25 8.85 10.64 -0.32
CA ILE A 25 9.38 11.60 0.68
C ILE A 25 10.84 11.25 1.03
N LYS A 26 11.22 9.97 1.00
CA LYS A 26 12.60 9.49 1.20
C LYS A 26 12.79 8.12 0.55
N SER A 27 13.78 7.99 -0.34
CA SER A 27 14.22 6.71 -0.95
C SER A 27 15.74 6.57 -0.81
N LYS A 28 16.25 5.34 -0.73
CA LYS A 28 17.68 5.02 -0.78
C LYS A 28 18.19 4.77 -2.22
N SER A 29 17.29 4.60 -3.18
CA SER A 29 17.60 4.19 -4.55
C SER A 29 17.01 5.20 -5.53
N PRO A 30 17.82 5.81 -6.41
CA PRO A 30 17.34 6.75 -7.44
C PRO A 30 16.37 6.11 -8.45
N GLU A 31 16.39 4.78 -8.58
CA GLU A 31 15.67 4.04 -9.63
C GLU A 31 14.23 3.65 -9.26
N GLU A 32 13.83 3.73 -7.98
CA GLU A 32 12.56 3.18 -7.47
C GLU A 32 11.44 4.23 -7.31
N SER A 33 11.55 5.34 -8.03
CA SER A 33 10.57 6.46 -7.96
C SER A 33 9.87 6.70 -9.29
N ALA A 34 9.70 5.64 -10.09
CA ALA A 34 8.95 5.72 -11.32
C ALA A 34 7.48 6.05 -10.99
N SER A 35 7.03 7.21 -11.44
CA SER A 35 5.61 7.56 -11.54
C SER A 35 4.87 6.43 -12.23
N GLY A 36 4.02 5.69 -11.52
CA GLY A 36 3.31 4.53 -12.07
C GLY A 36 3.24 3.30 -11.18
N TYR A 37 3.95 3.28 -10.05
CA TYR A 37 3.79 2.20 -9.06
C TYR A 37 2.42 2.29 -8.38
N VAL A 38 1.65 1.22 -8.55
CA VAL A 38 0.34 1.02 -7.96
C VAL A 38 0.46 -0.16 -7.00
N LEU A 39 0.20 0.11 -5.73
CA LEU A 39 -0.06 -0.91 -4.73
C LEU A 39 -1.57 -1.13 -4.67
N VAL A 40 -1.99 -2.37 -4.77
CA VAL A 40 -3.39 -2.79 -4.60
C VAL A 40 -3.51 -3.43 -3.22
N ALA A 41 -4.52 -3.01 -2.48
CA ALA A 41 -4.84 -3.55 -1.18
C ALA A 41 -6.27 -4.09 -1.17
N GLU A 42 -6.41 -5.35 -0.75
CA GLU A 42 -7.67 -6.05 -0.59
C GLU A 42 -7.90 -6.34 0.90
N ILE A 43 -9.04 -5.93 1.44
CA ILE A 43 -9.41 -6.22 2.83
C ILE A 43 -9.96 -7.65 2.89
N LEU A 44 -9.20 -8.54 3.52
CA LEU A 44 -9.59 -9.94 3.68
C LEU A 44 -10.61 -10.12 4.82
N LYS A 45 -10.36 -9.45 5.95
CA LYS A 45 -11.23 -9.48 7.12
C LYS A 45 -10.92 -8.34 8.09
N VAL A 46 -11.92 -8.00 8.90
CA VAL A 46 -11.79 -7.05 10.01
C VAL A 46 -12.09 -7.80 11.31
N VAL A 47 -11.17 -7.76 12.27
CA VAL A 47 -11.34 -8.39 13.58
C VAL A 47 -10.93 -7.38 14.65
N ASN A 48 -11.90 -6.96 15.48
CA ASN A 48 -11.71 -5.87 16.44
C ASN A 48 -11.20 -4.59 15.74
N GLU A 49 -10.08 -4.03 16.19
CA GLU A 49 -9.44 -2.84 15.62
C GLU A 49 -8.35 -3.16 14.58
N LYS A 50 -8.28 -4.42 14.14
CA LYS A 50 -7.27 -4.92 13.19
C LYS A 50 -7.89 -5.18 11.84
N ILE A 51 -7.25 -4.66 10.79
CA ILE A 51 -7.65 -4.89 9.41
C ILE A 51 -6.59 -5.80 8.78
N PHE A 52 -7.02 -6.94 8.26
CA PHE A 52 -6.15 -7.87 7.55
C PHE A 52 -6.23 -7.57 6.06
N LEU A 53 -5.08 -7.31 5.47
CA LEU A 53 -4.95 -6.91 4.08
C LEU A 53 -4.15 -7.94 3.30
N ARG A 54 -4.52 -8.10 2.04
CA ARG A 54 -3.65 -8.65 1.01
C ARG A 54 -3.13 -7.51 0.15
N LEU A 55 -1.82 -7.40 0.05
CA LEU A 55 -1.13 -6.42 -0.77
C LEU A 55 -0.55 -7.09 -2.01
N SER A 56 -0.77 -6.46 -3.14
CA SER A 56 -0.13 -6.80 -4.41
C SER A 56 0.30 -5.52 -5.13
N SER A 57 1.08 -5.66 -6.18
CA SER A 57 1.59 -4.51 -6.92
C SER A 57 1.69 -4.79 -8.42
N ASN A 58 1.81 -3.73 -9.22
CA ASN A 58 2.06 -3.84 -10.65
C ASN A 58 3.55 -3.90 -11.03
N PHE A 59 4.45 -3.85 -10.05
CA PHE A 59 5.91 -3.82 -10.26
C PHE A 59 6.64 -5.03 -9.66
N SER A 60 5.90 -5.89 -8.94
CA SER A 60 6.38 -7.13 -8.36
C SER A 60 5.25 -8.15 -8.35
N ASP A 61 5.57 -9.40 -8.67
CA ASP A 61 4.64 -10.54 -8.58
C ASP A 61 4.45 -11.02 -7.13
N GLU A 62 5.14 -10.42 -6.16
CA GLU A 62 4.99 -10.74 -4.75
C GLU A 62 3.62 -10.33 -4.22
N ILE A 63 3.00 -11.26 -3.48
CA ILE A 63 1.76 -11.03 -2.73
C ILE A 63 2.09 -11.16 -1.25
N MET A 64 1.73 -10.13 -0.48
CA MET A 64 1.99 -10.10 0.96
C MET A 64 0.68 -9.96 1.73
N GLU A 65 0.51 -10.75 2.78
CA GLU A 65 -0.57 -10.54 3.76
C GLU A 65 -0.02 -9.75 4.94
N CYS A 66 -0.75 -8.72 5.38
CA CYS A 66 -0.34 -7.88 6.50
C CYS A 66 -1.50 -7.47 7.39
N GLU A 67 -1.16 -7.09 8.62
CA GLU A 67 -2.09 -6.53 9.59
C GLU A 67 -1.88 -5.01 9.64
N MET A 68 -2.97 -4.27 9.45
CA MET A 68 -3.00 -2.82 9.62
C MET A 68 -3.63 -2.47 10.97
N ILE A 69 -2.86 -1.73 11.76
CA ILE A 69 -3.26 -1.19 13.05
C ILE A 69 -3.30 0.32 12.94
N LYS A 70 -4.37 0.95 13.44
CA LYS A 70 -4.46 2.40 13.53
C LYS A 70 -3.45 2.92 14.54
N ILE A 71 -2.51 3.74 14.08
CA ILE A 71 -1.59 4.48 14.97
C ILE A 71 -2.34 5.71 15.50
N LYS A 72 -2.31 5.92 16.83
CA LYS A 72 -2.89 7.10 17.50
C LYS A 72 -2.03 8.34 17.31
#